data_AF-A0A4Q3S0M6-F1
#
_entry.id   AF-A0A4Q3S0M6-F1
#
_cell.length_a   1.000
_cell.length_b   1.000
_cell.length_c   1.000
_cell.angle_alpha   90.00
_cell.angle_beta   90.00
_cell.angle_gamma   90.00
#
_symmetry.space_group_name_H-M   'P 1'
#
loop_
_entity.id
_entity.type
_entity.pdbx_description
1 polymer ?
#
loop_
_entity_poly.entity_id
_entity_poly.type
_entity_poly.pdbx_seq_one_letter_code
_entity_poly.pdbx_strand_id
1 'polypeptide(L)'
;MKALALGLAATLLAGQALAADAGEEALYHWGQCAAVGALYEAAIDEGSADPDVAAATRAFHEVEPRMEAHTNALADALGKQRADGIQARLLSEYDGDIALWVAAEDADGFLRSTWGPTMDRCLKEAAALPADKPPKT
;
A
#
# COMPACT_ATOMS: atom_id res chain seq x y z
N MET A 1 -34.49 33.01 19.54
CA MET A 1 -33.65 31.81 19.77
C MET A 1 -33.21 31.24 18.42
N LYS A 2 -32.06 31.66 17.89
CA LYS A 2 -31.52 31.16 16.60
C LYS A 2 -30.01 31.50 16.54
N ALA A 3 -29.19 30.79 17.31
CA ALA A 3 -27.74 30.97 17.31
C ALA A 3 -26.94 29.69 17.64
N LEU A 4 -27.57 28.51 17.58
CA LEU A 4 -26.96 27.23 17.98
C LEU A 4 -26.70 26.26 16.81
N ALA A 5 -27.08 26.59 15.57
CA ALA A 5 -26.98 25.68 14.43
C ALA A 5 -25.68 25.82 13.61
N LEU A 6 -24.95 26.93 13.72
CA LEU A 6 -23.73 27.17 12.94
C LEU A 6 -22.45 26.56 13.57
N GLY A 7 -22.49 26.20 14.85
CA GLY A 7 -21.34 25.59 15.54
C GLY A 7 -21.11 24.12 15.18
N LEU A 8 -22.18 23.33 14.96
CA LEU A 8 -22.07 21.89 14.70
C LEU A 8 -21.57 21.56 13.28
N ALA A 9 -21.91 22.38 12.28
CA ALA A 9 -21.55 22.13 10.89
C ALA A 9 -20.04 22.27 10.64
N ALA A 10 -19.38 23.23 11.30
CA ALA A 10 -17.94 23.46 11.17
C ALA A 10 -17.10 22.32 11.78
N THR A 11 -17.53 21.75 12.91
CA THR A 11 -16.89 20.57 13.51
C THR A 11 -17.10 19.29 12.69
N LEU A 12 -18.25 19.15 12.03
CA LEU A 12 -18.52 18.01 11.13
C LEU A 12 -17.68 18.08 9.84
N LEU A 13 -17.51 19.27 9.26
CA LEU A 13 -16.68 19.48 8.07
C LEU A 13 -15.18 19.29 8.37
N ALA A 14 -14.70 19.75 9.52
CA ALA A 14 -13.31 19.55 9.94
C ALA A 14 -12.99 18.06 10.22
N GLY A 15 -13.93 17.33 10.84
CA GLY A 15 -13.76 15.89 11.09
C GLY A 15 -13.77 15.04 9.81
N GLN A 16 -14.55 15.44 8.80
CA GLN A 16 -14.61 14.75 7.51
C GLN A 16 -13.37 15.00 6.65
N ALA A 17 -12.79 16.20 6.69
CA ALA A 17 -11.53 16.49 6.01
C ALA A 17 -10.37 15.69 6.61
N LEU A 18 -10.24 15.67 7.96
CA LEU A 18 -9.19 14.92 8.64
C LEU A 18 -9.31 13.39 8.45
N ALA A 19 -10.54 12.87 8.40
CA ALA A 19 -10.78 11.45 8.13
C ALA A 19 -10.48 11.07 6.68
N ALA A 20 -10.75 11.98 5.73
CA ALA A 20 -10.37 11.82 4.33
C ALA A 20 -8.84 11.79 4.17
N ASP A 21 -8.12 12.75 4.74
CA ASP A 21 -6.66 12.83 4.62
C ASP A 21 -6.00 11.58 5.24
N ALA A 22 -6.50 11.11 6.39
CA ALA A 22 -6.00 9.87 7.01
C ALA A 22 -6.31 8.62 6.17
N GLY A 23 -7.46 8.57 5.51
CA GLY A 23 -7.81 7.48 4.60
C GLY A 23 -6.93 7.47 3.34
N GLU A 24 -6.65 8.63 2.76
CA GLU A 24 -5.80 8.77 1.58
C GLU A 24 -4.36 8.34 1.86
N GLU A 25 -3.80 8.77 2.99
CA GLU A 25 -2.47 8.32 3.45
C GLU A 25 -2.43 6.80 3.72
N ALA A 26 -3.48 6.25 4.32
CA ALA A 26 -3.57 4.81 4.54
C ALA A 26 -3.63 4.02 3.21
N LEU A 27 -4.45 4.48 2.25
CA LEU A 27 -4.56 3.82 0.94
C LEU A 27 -3.24 3.94 0.16
N TYR A 28 -2.59 5.10 0.21
CA TYR A 28 -1.28 5.30 -0.41
C TYR A 28 -0.25 4.34 0.18
N HIS A 29 -0.15 4.26 1.51
CA HIS A 29 0.77 3.36 2.21
C HIS A 29 0.56 1.89 1.81
N TRP A 30 -0.67 1.39 1.81
CA TRP A 30 -0.93 0.00 1.41
C TRP A 30 -0.72 -0.24 -0.09
N GLY A 31 -0.96 0.77 -0.92
CA GLY A 31 -0.60 0.73 -2.33
C GLY A 31 0.92 0.67 -2.56
N GLN A 32 1.73 1.34 -1.73
CA GLN A 32 3.19 1.17 -1.75
C GLN A 32 3.59 -0.27 -1.41
N CYS A 33 2.93 -0.88 -0.43
CA CYS A 33 3.19 -2.29 -0.09
C CYS A 33 2.88 -3.23 -1.25
N ALA A 34 1.77 -3.02 -1.97
CA ALA A 34 1.43 -3.80 -3.16
C ALA A 34 2.44 -3.60 -4.29
N ALA A 35 2.85 -2.35 -4.55
CA ALA A 35 3.86 -2.05 -5.58
C ALA A 35 5.21 -2.71 -5.27
N VAL A 36 5.68 -2.63 -4.02
CA VAL A 36 6.92 -3.29 -3.60
C VAL A 36 6.82 -4.81 -3.66
N GLY A 37 5.68 -5.39 -3.28
CA GLY A 37 5.41 -6.81 -3.46
C GLY A 37 5.59 -7.26 -4.92
N ALA A 38 4.95 -6.55 -5.84
CA ALA A 38 5.05 -6.81 -7.27
C ALA A 38 6.48 -6.67 -7.81
N LEU A 39 7.29 -5.76 -7.26
CA LEU A 39 8.71 -5.61 -7.65
C LEU A 39 9.56 -6.79 -7.18
N TYR A 40 9.30 -7.31 -5.99
CA TYR A 40 9.96 -8.51 -5.48
C TYR A 40 9.55 -9.76 -6.28
N GLU A 41 8.31 -9.85 -6.71
CA GLU A 41 7.86 -10.90 -7.64
C GLU A 41 8.54 -10.78 -9.00
N ALA A 42 8.56 -9.57 -9.58
CA ALA A 42 9.22 -9.31 -10.86
C ALA A 42 10.71 -9.67 -10.80
N ALA A 43 11.40 -9.38 -9.69
CA ALA A 43 12.79 -9.79 -9.52
C ALA A 43 12.97 -11.31 -9.55
N ILE A 44 12.06 -12.06 -8.94
CA ILE A 44 12.08 -13.54 -9.00
C ILE A 44 11.81 -14.04 -10.42
N ASP A 45 10.83 -13.47 -11.12
CA ASP A 45 10.49 -13.84 -12.50
C ASP A 45 11.63 -13.53 -13.50
N GLU A 46 12.38 -12.45 -13.27
CA GLU A 46 13.58 -12.08 -14.03
C GLU A 46 14.83 -12.90 -13.64
N GLY A 47 14.71 -13.82 -12.67
CA GLY A 47 15.74 -14.80 -12.34
C GLY A 47 16.66 -14.42 -11.19
N SER A 48 16.23 -13.53 -10.28
CA SER A 48 16.92 -13.30 -9.01
C SER A 48 17.18 -14.61 -8.29
N ALA A 49 18.43 -14.84 -7.90
CA ALA A 49 18.86 -16.00 -7.14
C ALA A 49 19.06 -15.68 -5.64
N ASP A 50 18.71 -14.46 -5.23
CA ASP A 50 18.93 -14.00 -3.88
C ASP A 50 17.93 -14.66 -2.89
N PRO A 51 18.42 -15.35 -1.85
CA PRO A 51 17.56 -16.08 -0.93
C PRO A 51 16.68 -15.16 -0.07
N ASP A 52 17.12 -13.93 0.20
CA ASP A 52 16.38 -12.96 0.99
C ASP A 52 15.23 -12.37 0.18
N VAL A 53 15.46 -12.09 -1.11
CA VAL A 53 14.39 -11.70 -2.05
C VAL A 53 13.34 -12.80 -2.13
N ALA A 54 13.77 -14.05 -2.36
CA ALA A 54 12.85 -15.19 -2.42
C ALA A 54 12.08 -15.42 -1.12
N ALA A 55 12.70 -15.18 0.05
CA ALA A 55 12.05 -15.30 1.34
C ALA A 55 11.00 -14.20 1.55
N ALA A 56 11.33 -12.95 1.21
CA ALA A 56 10.41 -11.82 1.30
C ALA A 56 9.21 -12.00 0.37
N THR A 57 9.41 -12.44 -0.88
CA THR A 57 8.30 -12.72 -1.82
C THR A 57 7.35 -13.78 -1.28
N ARG A 58 7.86 -14.88 -0.72
CA ARG A 58 7.00 -15.92 -0.09
C ARG A 58 6.22 -15.35 1.09
N ALA A 59 6.87 -14.59 1.97
CA ALA A 59 6.20 -13.97 3.11
C ALA A 59 5.13 -12.96 2.67
N PHE A 60 5.36 -12.26 1.55
CA PHE A 60 4.39 -11.34 0.97
C PHE A 60 3.13 -12.08 0.51
N HIS A 61 3.27 -13.19 -0.23
CA HIS A 61 2.12 -14.02 -0.66
C HIS A 61 1.29 -14.56 0.50
N GLU A 62 1.90 -14.80 1.67
CA GLU A 62 1.14 -15.24 2.85
C GLU A 62 0.21 -14.16 3.42
N VAL A 63 0.55 -12.89 3.23
CA VAL A 63 -0.19 -11.74 3.79
C VAL A 63 -0.97 -10.95 2.75
N GLU A 64 -0.65 -11.10 1.46
CA GLU A 64 -1.25 -10.40 0.33
C GLU A 64 -2.79 -10.43 0.36
N PRO A 65 -3.49 -11.57 0.58
CA PRO A 65 -4.96 -11.57 0.59
C PRO A 65 -5.55 -10.63 1.64
N ARG A 66 -4.89 -10.51 2.81
CA ARG A 66 -5.34 -9.63 3.90
C ARG A 66 -5.11 -8.16 3.52
N MET A 67 -3.97 -7.87 2.89
CA MET A 67 -3.66 -6.54 2.39
C MET A 67 -4.63 -6.12 1.29
N GLU A 68 -4.93 -7.00 0.34
CA GLU A 68 -5.86 -6.73 -0.76
C GLU A 68 -7.25 -6.40 -0.19
N ALA A 69 -7.78 -7.24 0.70
CA ALA A 69 -9.07 -7.00 1.34
C ALA A 69 -9.10 -5.65 2.10
N HIS A 70 -8.03 -5.32 2.83
CA HIS A 70 -7.93 -4.06 3.57
C HIS A 70 -7.83 -2.85 2.63
N THR A 71 -7.02 -2.93 1.58
CA THR A 71 -6.82 -1.87 0.58
C THR A 71 -8.10 -1.60 -0.18
N ASN A 72 -8.83 -2.65 -0.59
CA ASN A 72 -10.13 -2.51 -1.25
C ASN A 72 -11.15 -1.82 -0.34
N ALA A 73 -11.21 -2.17 0.94
CA ALA A 73 -12.10 -1.51 1.90
C ALA A 73 -11.77 -0.02 2.08
N LEU A 74 -10.48 0.36 2.06
CA LEU A 74 -10.05 1.77 2.11
C LEU A 74 -10.44 2.52 0.83
N ALA A 75 -10.23 1.92 -0.33
CA ALA A 75 -10.59 2.50 -1.63
C ALA A 75 -12.11 2.73 -1.74
N ASP A 76 -12.91 1.75 -1.30
CA ASP A 76 -14.37 1.87 -1.25
C ASP A 76 -14.83 3.00 -0.32
N ALA A 77 -14.20 3.15 0.85
CA ALA A 77 -14.52 4.20 1.81
C ALA A 77 -14.17 5.61 1.32
N LEU A 78 -13.06 5.76 0.58
CA LEU A 78 -12.62 7.03 0.00
C LEU A 78 -13.41 7.42 -1.26
N GLY A 79 -13.90 6.42 -1.99
CA GLY A 79 -14.56 6.58 -3.26
C GLY A 79 -13.60 6.64 -4.44
N LYS A 80 -14.09 6.15 -5.58
CA LYS A 80 -13.31 5.86 -6.79
C LYS A 80 -12.39 7.00 -7.24
N GLN A 81 -12.88 8.24 -7.34
CA GLN A 81 -12.09 9.35 -7.87
C GLN A 81 -10.80 9.60 -7.07
N ARG A 82 -10.86 9.47 -5.75
CA ARG A 82 -9.69 9.68 -4.87
C ARG A 82 -8.75 8.49 -4.93
N ALA A 83 -9.29 7.27 -4.89
CA ALA A 83 -8.52 6.04 -5.04
C ALA A 83 -7.74 6.02 -6.37
N ASP A 84 -8.39 6.37 -7.49
CA ASP A 84 -7.75 6.48 -8.81
C ASP A 84 -6.60 7.51 -8.80
N GLY A 85 -6.77 8.64 -8.11
CA GLY A 85 -5.74 9.66 -7.95
C GLY A 85 -4.52 9.16 -7.18
N ILE A 86 -4.73 8.38 -6.11
CA ILE A 86 -3.65 7.76 -5.33
C ILE A 86 -2.93 6.68 -6.16
N GLN A 87 -3.67 5.85 -6.89
CA GLN A 87 -3.09 4.86 -7.78
C GLN A 87 -2.21 5.52 -8.86
N ALA A 88 -2.69 6.59 -9.49
CA ALA A 88 -1.92 7.33 -10.49
C ALA A 88 -0.63 7.93 -9.91
N ARG A 89 -0.69 8.44 -8.67
CA ARG A 89 0.49 8.93 -7.96
C ARG A 89 1.52 7.82 -7.73
N LEU A 90 1.08 6.66 -7.21
CA LEU A 90 1.96 5.51 -6.99
C LEU A 90 2.63 5.06 -8.28
N LEU A 91 1.87 4.91 -9.38
CA LEU A 91 2.42 4.51 -10.67
C LEU A 91 3.51 5.48 -11.15
N SER A 92 3.29 6.79 -11.00
CA SER A 92 4.29 7.79 -11.40
C SER A 92 5.55 7.78 -10.54
N GLU A 93 5.45 7.48 -9.25
CA GLU A 93 6.61 7.44 -8.34
C GLU A 93 7.46 6.18 -8.59
N TYR A 94 6.82 5.02 -8.75
CA TYR A 94 7.53 3.76 -8.94
C TYR A 94 8.11 3.58 -10.35
N ASP A 95 7.53 4.20 -11.39
CA ASP A 95 8.09 4.15 -12.75
C ASP A 95 9.55 4.65 -12.80
N GLY A 96 9.85 5.71 -12.06
CA GLY A 96 11.22 6.24 -11.94
C GLY A 96 12.18 5.28 -11.25
N ASP A 97 11.75 4.69 -10.12
CA ASP A 97 12.58 3.76 -9.35
C ASP A 97 12.80 2.43 -10.09
N ILE A 98 11.81 1.96 -10.86
CA ILE A 98 11.92 0.77 -11.72
C ILE A 98 13.00 0.96 -12.78
N ALA A 99 13.04 2.11 -13.44
CA ALA A 99 14.06 2.39 -14.44
C ALA A 99 15.48 2.35 -13.84
N LEU A 100 15.64 2.79 -12.59
CA LEU A 100 16.91 2.70 -11.86
C LEU A 100 17.27 1.26 -11.49
N TRP A 101 16.31 0.47 -11.03
CA TRP A 101 16.50 -0.95 -10.72
C TRP A 101 16.94 -1.75 -11.96
N VAL A 102 16.26 -1.57 -13.09
CA VAL A 102 16.60 -2.25 -14.36
C VAL A 102 18.00 -1.88 -14.85
N ALA A 103 18.45 -0.66 -14.57
CA ALA A 103 19.78 -0.18 -14.95
C ALA A 103 20.89 -0.54 -13.95
N ALA A 104 20.56 -1.13 -12.79
CA ALA A 104 21.52 -1.39 -11.74
C ALA A 104 22.45 -2.58 -12.07
N GLU A 105 23.75 -2.41 -11.81
CA GLU A 105 24.73 -3.50 -11.94
C GLU A 105 24.49 -4.64 -10.92
N ASP A 106 23.95 -4.29 -9.74
CA ASP A 106 23.49 -5.20 -8.70
C ASP A 106 22.00 -4.95 -8.44
N ALA A 107 21.16 -5.54 -9.30
CA ALA A 107 19.70 -5.36 -9.26
C ALA A 107 19.09 -5.84 -7.92
N ASP A 108 19.56 -6.97 -7.40
CA ASP A 108 19.10 -7.52 -6.12
C ASP A 108 19.54 -6.63 -4.94
N GLY A 109 20.79 -6.15 -4.96
CA GLY A 109 21.30 -5.18 -4.00
C GLY A 109 20.52 -3.88 -4.01
N PHE A 110 20.20 -3.34 -5.19
CA PHE A 110 19.36 -2.16 -5.34
C PHE A 110 17.97 -2.40 -4.76
N LEU A 111 17.32 -3.52 -5.13
CA LEU A 111 15.99 -3.90 -4.66
C LEU A 111 15.94 -3.91 -3.12
N ARG A 112 16.90 -4.56 -2.47
CA ARG A 112 17.00 -4.62 -1.00
C ARG A 112 17.26 -3.27 -0.37
N SER A 113 18.16 -2.45 -0.94
CA SER A 113 18.48 -1.15 -0.35
C SER A 113 17.36 -0.12 -0.51
N THR A 114 16.68 -0.14 -1.64
CA THR A 114 15.69 0.88 -2.02
C THR A 114 14.32 0.51 -1.45
N TRP A 115 13.91 -0.75 -1.57
CA TRP A 115 12.55 -1.19 -1.22
C TRP A 115 12.48 -2.22 -0.09
N GLY A 116 13.61 -2.80 0.35
CA GLY A 116 13.66 -3.72 1.49
C GLY A 116 13.03 -3.16 2.78
N PRO A 117 13.35 -1.92 3.21
CA PRO A 117 12.72 -1.33 4.39
C PRO A 117 11.20 -1.20 4.27
N THR A 118 10.69 -0.91 3.07
CA THR A 118 9.25 -0.85 2.80
C THR A 118 8.65 -2.25 2.87
N MET A 119 9.25 -3.23 2.21
CA MET A 119 8.81 -4.63 2.27
C MET A 119 8.73 -5.14 3.72
N ASP A 120 9.79 -4.96 4.51
CA ASP A 120 9.83 -5.39 5.91
C ASP A 120 8.71 -4.76 6.75
N ARG A 121 8.48 -3.46 6.55
CA ARG A 121 7.40 -2.74 7.22
C ARG A 121 6.03 -3.30 6.81
N CYS A 122 5.82 -3.50 5.52
CA CYS A 122 4.58 -4.02 4.97
C CYS A 122 4.26 -5.42 5.50
N LEU A 123 5.23 -6.34 5.50
CA LEU A 123 5.06 -7.70 6.05
C LEU A 123 4.67 -7.66 7.53
N LYS A 124 5.35 -6.82 8.32
CA LYS A 124 5.06 -6.66 9.76
C LYS A 124 3.67 -6.12 10.00
N GLU A 125 3.26 -5.08 9.27
CA GLU A 125 1.95 -4.46 9.44
C GLU A 125 0.81 -5.34 8.91
N ALA A 126 1.02 -6.01 7.77
CA ALA A 126 0.07 -6.92 7.16
C ALA A 126 -0.19 -8.17 8.02
N ALA A 127 0.83 -8.67 8.72
CA ALA A 127 0.66 -9.76 9.69
C ALA A 127 -0.29 -9.39 10.84
N ALA A 128 -0.46 -8.10 11.14
CA ALA A 128 -1.38 -7.60 12.16
C ALA A 128 -2.80 -7.32 11.63
N LEU A 129 -3.02 -7.36 10.32
CA LEU A 129 -4.36 -7.25 9.74
C LEU A 129 -5.22 -8.45 10.15
N PRO A 130 -6.53 -8.24 10.34
CA PRO A 130 -7.44 -9.34 10.63
C PRO A 130 -7.38 -10.37 9.50
N ALA A 131 -7.23 -11.65 9.85
CA ALA A 131 -7.43 -12.71 8.88
C ALA A 131 -8.88 -12.63 8.37
N ASP A 132 -9.06 -12.80 7.06
CA ASP A 132 -10.40 -12.86 6.47
C ASP A 132 -11.24 -13.88 7.24
N LYS A 133 -12.45 -13.46 7.63
CA LYS A 133 -13.43 -14.44 8.10
C LYS A 133 -13.77 -15.31 6.89
N PRO A 134 -13.71 -16.65 7.01
CA PRO A 134 -14.21 -17.49 5.93
C PRO A 134 -15.65 -17.06 5.62
N PRO A 135 -16.06 -17.08 4.34
CA PRO A 135 -17.42 -16.75 3.97
C PRO A 135 -18.36 -17.62 4.80
N LYS A 136 -19.34 -16.99 5.48
CA LYS A 136 -20.37 -17.74 6.18
C LYS A 136 -21.13 -18.55 5.13
N THR A 137 -20.90 -19.86 5.13
CA THR A 137 -21.69 -20.86 4.39
C THR A 137 -23.13 -20.89 4.87
#